data_AF-A0A7X7GEH3-F1
#
_entry.id   AF-A0A7X7GEH3-F1
#
_cell.length_a   1.000
_cell.length_b   1.000
_cell.length_c   1.000
_cell.angle_alpha   90.00
_cell.angle_beta   90.00
_cell.angle_gamma   90.00
#
_symmetry.space_group_name_H-M   'P 1'
#
loop_
_entity.id
_entity.type
_entity.pdbx_description
1 polymer ?
#
loop_
_entity_poly.entity_id
_entity_poly.type
_entity_poly.pdbx_seq_one_letter_code
_entity_poly.pdbx_strand_id
1 'polypeptide(L)'
;MSAAKRTYSSPLRDEAARRTRTTIRNAAATLFERSGYVSTTVKQIAAEAGVAVRTVFTAFPEGKAQLFREALDAAVTGDAADADLGAPGSPQSRSPRASGAAAAVIDQVVGYGAAMLERAGGLL
;
A
#
# COMPACT_ATOMS: atom_id res chain seq x y z
N MET A 1 -29.61 34.95 1.48
CA MET A 1 -29.11 34.15 0.35
C MET A 1 -27.76 33.58 0.77
N SER A 2 -27.69 32.27 1.05
CA SER A 2 -26.49 31.62 1.62
C SER A 2 -25.52 31.25 0.50
N ALA A 3 -24.28 31.75 0.56
CA ALA A 3 -23.25 31.48 -0.42
C ALA A 3 -22.75 30.04 -0.27
N ALA A 4 -23.01 29.21 -1.28
CA ALA A 4 -22.55 27.83 -1.33
C ALA A 4 -21.02 27.77 -1.22
N LYS A 5 -20.53 27.04 -0.19
CA LYS A 5 -19.12 26.83 0.10
C LYS A 5 -18.48 26.04 -1.05
N ARG A 6 -17.95 26.74 -2.05
CA ARG A 6 -17.24 26.17 -3.19
C ARG A 6 -15.95 25.54 -2.67
N THR A 7 -15.94 24.21 -2.57
CA THR A 7 -14.79 23.42 -2.12
C THR A 7 -13.61 23.69 -3.06
N TYR A 8 -12.64 24.46 -2.59
CA TYR A 8 -11.38 24.69 -3.27
C TYR A 8 -10.52 23.42 -3.14
N SER A 9 -10.86 22.38 -3.90
CA SER A 9 -9.89 21.33 -4.19
C SER A 9 -9.01 21.85 -5.31
N SER A 10 -7.77 22.19 -4.98
CA SER A 10 -6.80 22.60 -5.99
C SER A 10 -6.30 21.31 -6.68
N PRO A 11 -6.29 21.24 -8.02
CA PRO A 11 -5.76 20.09 -8.75
C PRO A 11 -4.37 19.65 -8.29
N LEU A 12 -3.55 20.60 -7.80
CA LEU A 12 -2.23 20.35 -7.24
C LEU A 12 -2.26 19.56 -5.92
N ARG A 13 -3.27 19.79 -5.09
CA ARG A 13 -3.46 19.04 -3.83
C ARG A 13 -3.94 17.62 -4.11
N ASP A 14 -4.78 17.44 -5.12
CA ASP A 14 -5.26 16.13 -5.53
C ASP A 14 -4.14 15.28 -6.16
N GLU A 15 -3.26 15.90 -6.95
CA GLU A 15 -2.03 15.25 -7.45
C GLU A 15 -1.09 14.88 -6.30
N ALA A 16 -0.83 15.80 -5.37
CA ALA A 16 0.02 15.53 -4.21
C ALA A 16 -0.53 14.39 -3.32
N ALA A 17 -1.86 14.34 -3.13
CA ALA A 17 -2.53 13.28 -2.41
C ALA A 17 -2.40 11.93 -3.12
N ARG A 18 -2.58 11.90 -4.45
CA ARG A 18 -2.37 10.69 -5.27
C ARG A 18 -0.94 10.19 -5.17
N ARG A 19 0.05 11.07 -5.34
CA ARG A 19 1.46 10.71 -5.21
C ARG A 19 1.79 10.14 -3.84
N THR A 20 1.29 10.78 -2.78
CA THR A 20 1.47 10.30 -1.39
C THR A 20 0.84 8.90 -1.21
N ARG A 21 -0.36 8.69 -1.76
CA ARG A 21 -1.02 7.38 -1.72
C ARG A 21 -0.19 6.31 -2.41
N THR A 22 0.35 6.59 -3.59
CA THR A 22 1.22 5.67 -4.34
C THR A 22 2.49 5.34 -3.58
N THR A 23 3.16 6.33 -2.99
CA THR A 23 4.37 6.11 -2.17
C THR A 23 4.10 5.16 -1.00
N ILE A 24 3.00 5.37 -0.28
CA ILE A 24 2.63 4.52 0.85
C ILE A 24 2.30 3.09 0.37
N ARG A 25 1.58 2.93 -0.74
CA ARG A 25 1.25 1.61 -1.33
C ARG A 25 2.53 0.84 -1.67
N ASN A 26 3.48 1.50 -2.36
CA ASN A 26 4.71 0.85 -2.82
C ASN A 26 5.61 0.45 -1.63
N ALA A 27 5.69 1.29 -0.59
CA ALA A 27 6.38 0.96 0.66
C ALA A 27 5.73 -0.24 1.38
N ALA A 28 4.39 -0.28 1.43
CA ALA A 28 3.66 -1.40 2.01
C ALA A 28 3.93 -2.71 1.25
N ALA A 29 3.86 -2.69 -0.09
CA ALA A 29 4.15 -3.84 -0.93
C ALA A 29 5.56 -4.39 -0.66
N THR A 30 6.57 -3.51 -0.62
CA THR A 30 7.95 -3.88 -0.32
C THR A 30 8.09 -4.55 1.05
N LEU A 31 7.43 -4.03 2.08
CA LEU A 31 7.48 -4.63 3.42
C LEU A 31 6.72 -5.95 3.51
N PHE A 32 5.58 -6.07 2.83
CA PHE A 32 4.84 -7.33 2.77
C PHE A 32 5.66 -8.42 2.09
N GLU A 33 6.34 -8.12 0.97
CA GLU A 33 7.24 -9.05 0.29
C GLU A 33 8.43 -9.46 1.17
N ARG A 34 9.02 -8.52 1.91
CA ARG A 34 10.24 -8.77 2.70
C ARG A 34 9.99 -9.43 4.06
N SER A 35 8.93 -9.01 4.75
CA SER A 35 8.68 -9.36 6.16
C SER A 35 7.38 -10.15 6.36
N GLY A 36 6.56 -10.29 5.33
CA GLY A 36 5.22 -10.85 5.42
C GLY A 36 4.18 -9.89 6.00
N TYR A 37 2.90 -10.23 5.81
CA TYR A 37 1.77 -9.41 6.25
C TYR A 37 1.67 -9.30 7.77
N VAL A 38 1.87 -10.39 8.51
CA VAL A 38 1.68 -10.44 9.97
C VAL A 38 2.69 -9.54 10.70
N SER A 39 3.97 -9.66 10.35
CA SER A 39 5.09 -8.93 10.97
C SER A 39 5.14 -7.44 10.62
N THR A 40 4.45 -7.03 9.55
CA THR A 40 4.43 -5.65 9.08
C THR A 40 3.38 -4.82 9.83
N THR A 41 3.79 -3.65 10.30
CA THR A 41 2.94 -2.67 11.00
C THR A 41 2.76 -1.39 10.19
N VAL A 42 1.66 -0.67 10.42
CA VAL A 42 1.42 0.65 9.79
C VAL A 42 2.53 1.65 10.13
N LYS A 43 3.15 1.53 11.30
CA LYS A 43 4.28 2.37 11.71
C LYS A 43 5.53 2.11 10.86
N GLN A 44 5.85 0.85 10.58
CA GLN A 44 6.96 0.49 9.68
C GLN A 44 6.69 0.98 8.26
N ILE A 45 5.45 0.83 7.77
CA ILE A 45 5.06 1.33 6.45
C ILE A 45 5.22 2.85 6.36
N ALA A 46 4.78 3.59 7.38
CA ALA A 46 4.94 5.04 7.44
C ALA A 46 6.41 5.45 7.43
N ALA A 47 7.27 4.74 8.18
CA ALA A 47 8.70 4.98 8.23
C ALA A 47 9.37 4.71 6.87
N GLU A 48 9.05 3.59 6.23
CA GLU A 48 9.55 3.23 4.90
C GLU A 48 9.11 4.24 3.83
N ALA A 49 7.87 4.72 3.91
CA ALA A 49 7.32 5.73 2.99
C ALA A 49 7.77 7.17 3.29
N GLY A 50 8.51 7.41 4.39
CA GLY A 50 8.93 8.76 4.80
C GLY A 50 7.78 9.70 5.18
N VAL A 51 6.66 9.16 5.67
CA VAL A 51 5.46 9.95 6.05
C VAL A 51 5.09 9.77 7.52
N ALA A 52 4.27 10.68 8.04
CA ALA A 52 3.68 10.51 9.36
C ALA A 52 2.64 9.37 9.36
N VAL A 53 2.55 8.63 10.48
CA VAL A 53 1.55 7.56 10.65
C VAL A 53 0.12 8.06 10.43
N ARG A 54 -0.19 9.29 10.87
CA ARG A 54 -1.49 9.94 10.62
C ARG A 54 -1.79 10.11 9.13
N THR A 55 -0.79 10.41 8.31
CA THR A 55 -0.94 10.51 6.85
C THR A 55 -1.35 9.17 6.26
N VAL A 56 -0.78 8.06 6.76
CA VAL A 56 -1.17 6.72 6.33
C VAL A 56 -2.63 6.45 6.65
N PHE A 57 -3.11 6.75 7.86
CA PHE A 57 -4.53 6.57 8.20
C PHE A 57 -5.47 7.56 7.49
N THR A 58 -4.96 8.72 7.06
CA THR A 58 -5.74 9.69 6.27
C THR A 58 -5.91 9.19 4.84
N ALA A 59 -4.85 8.62 4.25
CA ALA A 59 -4.91 8.02 2.93
C ALA A 59 -5.63 6.66 2.94
N PHE A 60 -5.41 5.84 3.95
CA PHE A 60 -5.93 4.47 4.07
C PHE A 60 -6.65 4.31 5.42
N PRO A 61 -7.92 4.71 5.51
CA PRO A 61 -8.69 4.65 6.75
C PRO A 61 -8.82 3.24 7.34
N GLU A 62 -8.87 2.21 6.48
CA GLU A 62 -8.91 0.81 6.87
C GLU A 62 -7.51 0.22 7.17
N GLY A 63 -6.46 1.03 7.01
CA GLY A 63 -5.10 0.72 7.39
C GLY A 63 -4.49 -0.46 6.62
N LYS A 64 -3.84 -1.37 7.36
CA LYS A 64 -3.00 -2.45 6.79
C LYS A 64 -3.76 -3.36 5.82
N ALA A 65 -5.03 -3.66 6.10
CA ALA A 65 -5.85 -4.53 5.24
C ALA A 65 -6.13 -3.90 3.88
N GLN A 66 -6.44 -2.60 3.85
CA GLN A 66 -6.63 -1.87 2.59
C GLN A 66 -5.34 -1.71 1.81
N LEU A 67 -4.23 -1.40 2.49
CA LEU A 67 -2.90 -1.34 1.86
C LEU A 67 -2.54 -2.67 1.19
N PHE A 68 -2.85 -3.78 1.85
CA PHE A 68 -2.60 -5.11 1.31
C PHE A 68 -3.43 -5.40 0.07
N ARG A 69 -4.74 -5.11 0.09
CA ARG A 69 -5.62 -5.29 -1.07
C ARG A 69 -5.21 -4.41 -2.26
N GLU A 70 -4.89 -3.13 -2.02
CA GLU A 70 -4.46 -2.22 -3.09
C GLU A 70 -3.08 -2.58 -3.66
N ALA A 71 -2.17 -3.10 -2.82
CA ALA A 71 -0.88 -3.61 -3.30
C ALA A 71 -1.03 -4.88 -4.15
N LEU A 72 -1.91 -5.80 -3.73
CA LEU A 72 -2.29 -6.99 -4.50
C LEU A 72 -2.89 -6.63 -5.85
N ASP A 73 -3.87 -5.73 -5.86
CA ASP A 73 -4.56 -5.29 -7.07
C ASP A 73 -3.60 -4.67 -8.08
N ALA A 74 -2.66 -3.83 -7.60
CA ALA A 74 -1.60 -3.26 -8.43
C ALA A 74 -0.65 -4.31 -9.01
N ALA A 75 -0.25 -5.31 -8.20
CA ALA A 75 0.64 -6.39 -8.64
C ALA A 75 -0.03 -7.29 -9.69
N VAL A 76 -1.32 -7.56 -9.56
CA VAL A 76 -2.11 -8.37 -10.49
C VAL A 76 -2.38 -7.62 -11.79
N THR A 77 -2.71 -6.33 -11.71
CA THR A 77 -3.02 -5.49 -12.87
C THR A 77 -1.76 -5.07 -13.64
N GLY A 78 -0.56 -5.30 -13.07
CA GLY A 78 0.70 -4.85 -13.66
C GLY A 78 0.90 -3.34 -13.58
N ASP A 79 0.16 -2.66 -12.69
CA ASP A 79 0.31 -1.24 -12.39
C ASP A 79 1.55 -1.02 -11.51
N ALA A 80 2.72 -1.30 -12.08
CA ALA A 80 4.00 -0.86 -11.56
C ALA A 80 4.16 0.64 -11.87
N ALA A 81 3.25 1.48 -11.38
CA ALA A 81 3.40 2.92 -11.41
C ALA A 81 4.61 3.29 -10.52
N ASP A 82 5.75 3.40 -11.20
CA ASP A 82 6.97 4.10 -10.85
C ASP A 82 7.52 3.78 -9.45
N ALA A 83 8.10 2.59 -9.33
CA ALA A 83 9.15 2.33 -8.35
C ALA A 83 10.46 3.00 -8.79
N ASP A 84 10.46 4.34 -8.92
CA ASP A 84 11.70 5.11 -8.96
C ASP A 84 11.50 6.48 -8.32
N LEU A 85 11.75 6.54 -7.01
CA LEU A 85 12.23 7.75 -6.33
C LEU A 85 13.22 7.33 -5.23
N GLY A 86 14.44 6.97 -5.66
CA GLY A 86 15.68 7.37 -4.99
C GLY A 86 15.97 6.88 -3.57
N ALA A 87 16.55 5.68 -3.45
CA ALA A 87 17.76 5.52 -2.63
C ALA A 87 18.96 5.60 -3.58
N PRO A 88 20.01 6.41 -3.31
CA PRO A 88 21.13 6.54 -4.24
C PRO A 88 22.00 5.28 -4.18
N GLY A 89 22.01 4.54 -5.30
CA GLY A 89 23.04 3.53 -5.60
C GLY A 89 22.52 2.12 -5.79
N SER A 90 22.16 1.75 -7.02
CA SER A 90 22.76 0.61 -7.75
C SER A 90 22.10 0.40 -9.12
N PRO A 91 22.86 0.02 -10.16
CA PRO A 91 22.39 -0.03 -11.54
C PRO A 91 21.62 -1.34 -11.84
N GLN A 92 20.45 -1.18 -12.46
CA GLN A 92 19.83 -2.06 -13.49
C GLN A 92 19.99 -3.59 -13.34
N SER A 93 18.86 -4.26 -13.08
CA SER A 93 18.63 -5.61 -13.62
C SER A 93 17.14 -5.85 -13.86
N ARG A 94 16.76 -5.87 -15.13
CA ARG A 94 15.51 -6.45 -15.62
C ARG A 94 15.54 -7.94 -15.22
N SER A 95 14.71 -8.38 -14.28
CA SER A 95 14.79 -9.74 -13.74
C SER A 95 13.41 -10.35 -13.46
N PRO A 96 13.26 -11.69 -13.45
CA PRO A 96 12.04 -12.47 -13.66
C PRO A 96 11.08 -12.48 -12.44
N ARG A 97 10.80 -11.31 -11.86
CA ARG A 97 10.05 -11.15 -10.60
C ARG A 97 8.60 -11.63 -10.67
N ALA A 98 8.00 -11.74 -11.84
CA ALA A 98 6.59 -12.13 -11.99
C ALA A 98 6.26 -13.51 -11.39
N SER A 99 7.20 -14.47 -11.46
CA SER A 99 6.96 -15.83 -10.92
C SER A 99 7.07 -15.92 -9.40
N GLY A 100 7.89 -15.07 -8.77
CA GLY A 100 8.02 -15.01 -7.31
C GLY A 100 6.91 -14.17 -6.66
N ALA A 101 6.48 -13.12 -7.34
CA ALA A 101 5.35 -12.28 -6.92
C ALA A 101 4.05 -13.09 -6.81
N ALA A 102 3.76 -13.97 -7.78
CA ALA A 102 2.56 -14.81 -7.75
C ALA A 102 2.54 -15.78 -6.55
N ALA A 103 3.67 -16.40 -6.20
CA ALA A 103 3.77 -17.29 -5.04
C ALA A 103 3.66 -16.52 -3.72
N ALA A 104 4.29 -15.35 -3.62
CA ALA A 104 4.17 -14.47 -2.46
C ALA A 104 2.74 -13.94 -2.28
N VAL A 105 2.06 -13.63 -3.39
CA VAL A 105 0.63 -13.25 -3.41
C VAL A 105 -0.24 -14.38 -2.87
N ILE A 106 -0.01 -15.63 -3.30
CA ILE A 106 -0.78 -16.78 -2.79
C ILE A 106 -0.57 -16.97 -1.29
N ASP A 107 0.67 -16.97 -0.82
CA ASP A 107 0.98 -17.15 0.61
C ASP A 107 0.35 -16.05 1.47
N GLN A 108 0.38 -14.80 0.99
CA GLN A 108 -0.22 -13.68 1.69
C GLN A 108 -1.76 -13.67 1.61
N VAL A 109 -2.37 -14.10 0.50
CA VAL A 109 -3.84 -14.24 0.37
C VAL A 109 -4.34 -15.34 1.30
N VAL A 110 -3.62 -16.45 1.43
CA VAL A 110 -3.93 -17.52 2.39
C VAL A 110 -3.82 -16.98 3.83
N GLY A 111 -2.77 -16.22 4.15
CA GLY A 111 -2.61 -15.58 5.46
C GLY A 111 -3.70 -14.55 5.78
N TYR A 112 -4.13 -13.76 4.79
CA TYR A 112 -5.24 -12.80 4.94
C TYR A 112 -6.59 -13.51 5.13
N GLY A 113 -6.87 -14.53 4.33
CA GLY A 113 -8.08 -15.35 4.46
C GLY A 113 -8.18 -16.00 5.84
N ALA A 114 -7.09 -16.60 6.32
CA ALA A 114 -7.01 -17.18 7.67
C ALA A 114 -7.28 -16.13 8.76
N ALA A 115 -6.59 -14.98 8.72
CA ALA A 115 -6.76 -13.93 9.72
C ALA A 115 -8.16 -13.27 9.69
N MET A 116 -8.79 -13.20 8.51
CA MET A 116 -10.16 -12.69 8.35
C MET A 116 -11.18 -13.68 8.92
N LEU A 117 -11.03 -14.98 8.63
CA LEU A 117 -11.90 -16.04 9.14
C LEU A 117 -11.76 -16.20 10.66
N GLU A 118 -10.56 -16.13 11.21
CA GLU A 118 -10.33 -16.17 12.67
C GLU A 118 -11.01 -15.02 13.41
N ARG A 119 -11.09 -13.83 12.79
CA ARG A 119 -11.78 -12.68 13.39
C ARG A 119 -13.29 -12.70 13.20
N ALA A 120 -13.77 -13.30 12.11
CA ALA A 120 -15.20 -13.50 11.88
C ALA A 120 -15.77 -14.68 12.70
N GLY A 121 -14.94 -15.66 13.09
CA GLY A 121 -15.33 -16.86 13.84
C GLY A 121 -15.74 -16.63 15.29
N GLY A 122 -15.66 -15.40 15.82
CA GLY A 122 -16.22 -15.03 17.12
C GLY A 122 -17.67 -14.55 17.09
N LEU A 123 -18.34 -14.64 15.94
CA LEU A 123 -19.72 -14.17 15.70
C LEU A 123 -20.71 -15.29 15.33
N LEU A 124 -20.30 -16.56 15.45
CA LEU A 124 -21.17 -17.74 15.38
C LEU A 124 -21.16 -18.46 16.73
#